data_AF-A0A392UUU7-F1
#
_entry.id   AF-A0A392UUU7-F1
#
_cell.length_a   1.000
_cell.length_b   1.000
_cell.length_c   1.000
_cell.angle_alpha   90.00
_cell.angle_beta   90.00
_cell.angle_gamma   90.00
#
_symmetry.space_group_name_H-M   'P 1'
#
loop_
_entity.id
_entity.type
_entity.pdbx_description
1 polymer ?
#
loop_
_entity_poly.entity_id
_entity_poly.type
_entity_poly.pdbx_seq_one_letter_code
_entity_poly.pdbx_strand_id
1 'polypeptide(L)' 'MAKVSDFGLAKLMSREQSHVFTTLRGTRGYLAPEWITNYAISEKSDVFSYGMLLLEIIGGRKNYD' A
#
# COMPACT_ATOMS: atom_id res chain seq x y z
N MET A 1 8.37 20.53 -1.46
CA MET A 1 9.06 19.22 -1.59
C MET A 1 8.17 18.17 -0.96
N ALA A 2 7.92 17.05 -1.63
CA ALA A 2 7.08 15.99 -1.08
C ALA A 2 7.85 15.20 -0.02
N LYS A 3 7.19 14.86 1.09
CA LYS A 3 7.71 14.01 2.15
C LYS A 3 6.63 13.00 2.51
N VAL A 4 7.01 11.73 2.66
CA VAL A 4 6.10 10.69 3.12
C VAL A 4 6.01 10.78 4.64
N SER A 5 4.78 10.72 5.16
CA SER A 5 4.46 10.79 6.59
C SER A 5 3.39 9.75 6.92
N ASP A 6 3.14 9.53 8.22
CA ASP A 6 2.25 8.48 8.73
C ASP A 6 2.78 7.05 8.56
N PHE A 7 3.86 6.75 9.29
CA PHE A 7 4.43 5.40 9.39
C PHE A 7 3.69 4.50 10.40
N GLY A 8 2.46 4.85 10.81
CA GLY A 8 1.69 4.08 11.81
C GLY A 8 1.32 2.68 11.35
N LEU A 9 1.32 2.44 10.03
CA LEU A 9 1.11 1.13 9.41
C LEU A 9 2.38 0.52 8.81
N ALA A 10 3.53 1.21 8.93
CA ALA A 10 4.79 0.72 8.39
C ALA A 10 5.24 -0.54 9.12
N LYS A 11 5.80 -1.49 8.38
CA LYS A 11 6.30 -2.75 8.93
C LYS A 11 7.75 -2.95 8.49
N LEU A 12 8.62 -3.18 9.46
CA LEU A 12 10.04 -3.44 9.19
C LEU A 12 10.18 -4.88 8.70
N MET A 13 10.73 -5.06 7.50
CA MET A 13 10.95 -6.36 6.86
C MET A 13 12.45 -6.61 6.80
N SER A 14 12.89 -7.82 7.18
CA SER A 14 14.28 -8.23 6.91
C SER A 14 14.45 -8.51 5.41
N ARG A 15 15.67 -8.40 4.88
CA ARG A 15 15.96 -8.71 3.46
C ARG A 15 15.62 -10.16 3.07
N GLU A 16 15.51 -11.05 4.06
CA GLU A 16 15.17 -12.47 3.89
C GLU A 16 13.66 -12.72 4.00
N GLN A 17 12.91 -11.76 4.56
CA GLN A 17 11.46 -11.81 4.64
C GLN A 17 10.85 -11.07 3.45
N SER A 18 10.59 -11.79 2.37
CA SER A 18 9.84 -11.26 1.22
C SER A 18 8.35 -11.07 1.49
N HIS A 19 7.86 -11.62 2.61
CA HIS A 19 6.46 -11.90 2.84
C HIS A 19 6.12 -11.76 4.33
N VAL A 20 5.21 -10.84 4.65
CA VAL A 20 4.77 -10.63 6.03
C VAL A 20 3.26 -10.69 6.11
N PHE A 21 2.76 -11.56 7.00
CA PHE A 21 1.34 -11.59 7.34
C PHE A 21 1.01 -10.40 8.26
N THR A 22 0.02 -9.61 7.90
CA THR A 22 -0.47 -8.49 8.69
C THR A 22 -1.99 -8.48 8.69
N THR A 23 -2.60 -8.02 9.78
CA THR A 23 -4.05 -7.81 9.84
C THR A 23 -4.46 -6.77 8.82
N LEU A 24 -5.53 -7.02 8.05
CA LEU A 24 -6.04 -6.12 7.00
C LEU A 24 -6.24 -4.69 7.54
N ARG A 25 -5.38 -3.77 7.12
CA ARG A 25 -5.27 -2.39 7.61
C ARG A 25 -4.75 -1.49 6.48
N GLY A 26 -5.57 -0.55 6.03
CA GLY A 26 -5.17 0.46 5.06
C GLY A 26 -6.39 1.13 4.42
N THR A 27 -6.13 2.10 3.54
CA THR A 27 -7.19 2.92 2.95
C THR A 27 -7.79 2.26 1.72
N ARG A 28 -9.12 2.13 1.68
CA ARG A 28 -9.86 1.66 0.50
C ARG A 28 -9.50 2.51 -0.73
N GLY A 29 -9.32 1.85 -1.88
CA GLY A 29 -8.85 2.48 -3.12
C GLY A 29 -7.34 2.49 -3.32
N TYR A 30 -6.56 2.14 -2.28
CA TYR A 30 -5.09 2.07 -2.33
C TYR A 30 -4.56 0.68 -1.99
N LEU A 31 -5.40 -0.19 -1.44
CA LEU A 31 -5.02 -1.55 -1.05
C LEU A 31 -4.76 -2.42 -2.29
N ALA A 32 -3.58 -3.03 -2.31
CA ALA A 32 -3.24 -4.03 -3.30
C ALA A 32 -4.08 -5.31 -3.09
N PRO A 33 -4.43 -6.05 -4.16
CA PRO A 33 -5.33 -7.21 -4.05
C PRO A 33 -4.80 -8.31 -3.13
N GLU A 34 -3.49 -8.45 -2.97
CA GLU A 34 -2.86 -9.39 -2.02
C GLU A 34 -3.21 -9.11 -0.56
N TRP A 35 -3.59 -7.86 -0.21
CA TRP A 35 -4.11 -7.53 1.11
C TRP A 35 -5.48 -8.18 1.37
N ILE A 36 -6.30 -8.33 0.34
CA ILE A 36 -7.68 -8.84 0.45
C ILE A 36 -7.69 -10.37 0.52
N THR A 37 -6.73 -11.02 -0.14
CA THR A 37 -6.61 -12.48 -0.18
C THR A 37 -5.85 -13.07 1.02
N ASN A 38 -5.55 -12.26 2.04
CA ASN A 38 -4.82 -12.67 3.24
C ASN A 38 -3.45 -13.27 2.90
N TYR A 39 -2.89 -12.87 1.75
CA TYR A 39 -1.60 -13.32 1.27
C TYR A 39 -0.50 -12.47 1.90
N ALA A 40 0.72 -13.01 1.91
CA ALA A 40 1.81 -12.32 2.58
C ALA A 40 2.21 -11.04 1.83
N ILE A 41 2.11 -9.92 2.54
CA ILE A 41 2.37 -8.57 2.02
C ILE A 41 3.86 -8.41 1.75
N SER A 42 4.18 -7.70 0.68
CA SER A 42 5.54 -7.41 0.25
C SER A 42 5.67 -5.93 -0.11
N GLU A 43 6.89 -5.49 -0.39
CA GLU A 43 7.22 -4.19 -0.98
C GLU A 43 6.38 -3.85 -2.24
N LYS A 44 5.81 -4.85 -2.94
CA LYS A 44 4.96 -4.63 -4.12
C LYS A 44 3.64 -3.96 -3.77
N SER A 45 3.14 -4.13 -2.55
CA SER A 45 1.90 -3.49 -2.12
C SER A 45 2.07 -1.98 -1.97
N ASP A 46 3.26 -1.51 -1.56
CA ASP A 46 3.59 -0.09 -1.51
C ASP A 46 3.68 0.52 -2.92
N VAL A 47 4.25 -0.24 -3.88
CA VAL A 47 4.32 0.17 -5.29
C VAL A 47 2.93 0.31 -5.90
N PHE A 48 2.02 -0.63 -5.62
CA PHE A 48 0.63 -0.54 -6.07
C PHE A 48 -0.07 0.70 -5.50
N SER A 49 0.06 0.93 -4.19
CA SER A 49 -0.52 2.09 -3.50
C SER A 49 -0.02 3.40 -4.09
N TYR A 50 1.28 3.48 -4.42
CA TYR A 50 1.87 4.63 -5.10
C TYR A 50 1.31 4.82 -6.53
N GLY A 51 1.09 3.74 -7.27
CA GLY A 51 0.43 3.79 -8.58
C GLY A 51 -0.97 4.38 -8.50
N MET A 52 -1.77 3.96 -7.52
CA MET A 52 -3.10 4.54 -7.27
C MET A 52 -3.00 6.03 -6.92
N LEU A 53 -2.03 6.44 -6.08
CA LEU A 53 -1.79 7.85 -5.78
C LEU A 53 -1.47 8.67 -7.02
N LEU A 54 -0.66 8.14 -7.96
CA LEU A 54 -0.40 8.81 -9.23
C LEU A 54 -1.66 8.94 -10.09
N LEU A 55 -2.49 7.89 -10.16
CA LEU A 55 -3.75 7.92 -10.90
C LEU A 55 -4.72 8.96 -10.32
N GLU A 56 -4.78 9.11 -9.00
CA GLU A 56 -5.60 10.15 -8.35
C GLU A 56 -5.09 11.55 -8.66
N ILE A 57 -3.76 11.76 -8.63
CA ILE A 57 -3.15 13.06 -8.97
C ILE A 57 -3.43 13.43 -10.43
N ILE A 58 -3.25 12.49 -11.36
CA ILE A 58 -3.44 12.73 -12.80
C ILE A 58 -4.92 12.86 -13.15
N GLY A 59 -5.76 12.00 -12.58
CA GLY A 59 -7.19 11.95 -12.86
C GLY A 59 -8.01 13.03 -12.14
N GLY A 60 -7.47 13.61 -11.06
CA GLY A 60 -8.16 14.61 -10.23
C GLY A 60 -9.42 14.06 -9.53
N ARG A 61 -9.53 12.74 -9.41
CA ARG A 61 -10.68 12.03 -8.83
C ARG A 61 -10.19 10.97 -7.86
N LYS A 62 -10.96 10.73 -6.80
CA LYS A 62 -10.62 9.74 -5.80
C LYS A 62 -10.74 8.34 -6.39
N ASN A 63 -9.80 7.46 -6.02
CA ASN A 63 -9.77 6.07 -6.48
C ASN A 63 -10.88 5.17 -5.90
N TYR A 64 -11.73 5.69 -5.02
CA TYR A 64 -12.77 4.93 -4.31
C TYR A 64 -14.17 5.55 -4.42
N ASP A 65 -14.33 6.55 -5.29
CA ASP A 65 -15.65 7.09 -5.67
C ASP A 65 -16.31 6.23 -6.77
#